data_AF-A0A6N2CN61-F1
#
_entry.id   AF-A0A6N2CN61-F1
#
_cell.length_a   1.000
_cell.length_b   1.000
_cell.length_c   1.000
_cell.angle_alpha   90.00
_cell.angle_beta   90.00
_cell.angle_gamma   90.00
#
_symmetry.space_group_name_H-M   'P 1'
#
loop_
_entity.id
_entity.type
_entity.pdbx_description
1 polymer ?
#
loop_
_entity_poly.entity_id
_entity_poly.type
_entity_poly.pdbx_seq_one_letter_code
_entity_poly.pdbx_strand_id
1 'polypeptide(L)'
;MPHSSRCWVHLTNAATWENITGYPPPHEAASTKTYVNAGLPWFDYYSETPAIGGSKKLAGVKSISEFPVENEDAFEPGFVSTIHKKDHSGEDSSEEEVPF
;
A
#
# COMPACT_ATOMS: atom_id res chain seq x y z
N MET A 1 -27.87 9.21 22.91
CA MET A 1 -28.09 9.95 21.64
C MET A 1 -26.90 9.66 20.72
N PRO A 2 -27.08 9.33 19.44
CA PRO A 2 -25.94 9.10 18.57
C PRO A 2 -25.28 10.44 18.24
N HIS A 3 -24.08 10.66 18.77
CA HIS A 3 -23.24 11.79 18.39
C HIS A 3 -22.47 11.39 17.13
N SER A 4 -22.76 12.08 16.02
CA SER A 4 -21.98 11.99 14.78
C SER A 4 -21.29 13.34 14.55
N SER A 5 -20.02 13.29 14.15
CA SER A 5 -19.20 14.46 13.82
C SER A 5 -18.57 14.25 12.45
N ARG A 6 -18.38 15.32 11.68
CA ARG A 6 -17.68 15.29 10.38
C ARG A 6 -16.34 16.00 10.52
N CYS A 7 -15.26 15.34 10.09
CA CYS A 7 -13.95 15.95 9.93
C CYS A 7 -13.53 15.91 8.46
N TRP A 8 -12.66 16.84 8.08
CA TRP A 8 -11.96 16.85 6.79
C TRP A 8 -10.47 16.70 7.05
N VAL A 9 -9.85 15.82 6.28
CA VAL A 9 -8.41 15.56 6.34
C VAL A 9 -7.81 15.94 5.00
N HIS A 10 -6.78 16.77 5.02
CA HIS A 10 -5.99 17.10 3.86
C HIS A 10 -4.63 16.41 3.98
N LEU A 11 -4.29 15.57 3.02
CA LEU A 11 -2.93 15.02 2.89
C LEU A 11 -2.10 15.98 2.04
N THR A 12 -0.88 16.26 2.49
CA THR A 12 0.05 17.14 1.80
C THR A 12 1.49 16.71 2.03
N ASN A 13 2.42 17.12 1.17
CA ASN A 13 3.83 16.83 1.36
C ASN A 13 4.45 17.68 2.49
N ALA A 14 5.64 17.30 2.95
CA ALA A 14 6.33 17.96 4.06
C ALA A 14 6.60 19.46 3.81
N ALA A 15 7.02 19.84 2.60
CA ALA A 15 7.30 21.23 2.25
C ALA A 15 6.03 22.10 2.30
N THR A 16 4.91 21.54 1.83
CA THR A 16 3.62 22.22 1.83
C THR A 16 3.03 22.32 3.23
N TRP A 17 3.24 21.30 4.09
CA TRP A 17 2.89 21.37 5.51
C TRP A 17 3.54 22.56 6.20
N GLU A 18 4.84 22.76 6.00
CA GLU A 18 5.57 23.88 6.60
C GLU A 18 5.04 25.23 6.08
N ASN A 19 4.73 25.34 4.79
CA ASN A 19 4.09 26.53 4.22
C ASN A 19 2.70 26.82 4.82
N ILE A 20 1.91 25.77 5.12
CA ILE A 20 0.56 25.93 5.68
C ILE A 20 0.60 26.28 7.17
N THR A 21 1.47 25.61 7.93
CA THR A 21 1.45 25.66 9.40
C THR A 21 2.46 26.66 9.98
N GLY A 22 3.51 27.00 9.23
CA GLY A 22 4.66 27.77 9.72
C GLY A 22 5.60 26.97 10.63
N TYR A 23 5.35 25.67 10.82
CA TYR A 23 6.17 24.79 11.64
C TYR A 23 6.70 23.61 10.82
N PRO A 24 7.91 23.12 11.13
CA PRO A 24 8.39 21.89 10.51
C PRO A 24 7.42 20.73 10.82
N PRO A 25 7.34 19.71 9.94
CA PRO A 25 6.63 18.48 10.25
C PRO A 25 7.09 17.91 11.59
N PRO A 26 6.19 17.35 12.41
CA PRO A 26 6.53 16.89 13.76
C PRO A 26 7.58 15.76 13.78
N HIS A 27 7.74 15.05 12.66
CA HIS A 27 8.70 13.96 12.51
C HIS A 27 9.57 14.18 11.29
N GLU A 28 10.85 13.88 11.42
CA GLU A 28 11.77 13.90 10.28
C GLU A 28 11.37 12.85 9.25
N ALA A 29 11.62 13.15 7.98
CA ALA A 29 11.40 12.20 6.90
C ALA A 29 12.31 10.98 7.09
N ALA A 30 11.75 9.78 6.89
CA ALA A 30 12.54 8.57 6.95
C ALA A 30 13.59 8.55 5.84
N SER A 31 14.84 8.26 6.22
CA SER A 31 15.93 8.17 5.26
C SER A 31 16.00 6.79 4.61
N THR A 32 16.53 6.72 3.39
CA THR A 32 16.89 5.47 2.72
C THR A 32 17.76 4.58 3.61
N LYS A 33 18.72 5.16 4.34
CA LYS A 33 19.60 4.43 5.25
C LYS A 33 18.83 3.76 6.38
N THR A 34 17.81 4.43 6.91
CA THR A 34 16.95 3.89 7.98
C THR A 34 16.21 2.64 7.50
N TYR A 35 15.69 2.66 6.27
CA TYR A 35 15.03 1.51 5.66
C TYR A 35 15.99 0.35 5.41
N VAL A 36 17.15 0.62 4.82
CA VAL A 36 18.18 -0.40 4.53
C VAL A 36 18.65 -1.07 5.82
N ASN A 37 18.91 -0.30 6.87
CA ASN A 37 19.32 -0.83 8.17
C ASN A 37 18.23 -1.70 8.82
N ALA A 38 16.96 -1.44 8.53
CA ALA A 38 15.83 -2.23 9.02
C ALA A 38 15.53 -3.48 8.15
N GLY A 39 16.32 -3.74 7.10
CA GLY A 39 16.07 -4.83 6.16
C GLY A 39 14.85 -4.61 5.25
N LEU A 40 14.33 -3.38 5.19
CA LEU A 40 13.18 -3.03 4.38
C LEU A 40 13.62 -2.54 2.99
N PRO A 41 12.93 -2.94 1.92
CA PRO A 41 13.23 -2.46 0.58
C PRO A 41 12.94 -0.96 0.46
N TRP A 42 13.85 -0.22 -0.17
CA TRP A 42 13.66 1.18 -0.53
C TRP A 42 13.39 1.31 -2.03
N PHE A 43 12.44 2.17 -2.38
CA PHE A 43 12.11 2.48 -3.76
C PHE A 43 12.35 3.96 -4.00
N ASP A 44 13.17 4.28 -4.99
CA ASP A 44 13.41 5.66 -5.40
C ASP A 44 12.42 6.03 -6.51
N TYR A 45 11.16 6.27 -6.10
CA TYR A 45 10.10 6.70 -7.01
C TYR A 45 9.27 7.80 -6.34
N TYR A 46 9.58 9.04 -6.67
CA TYR A 46 8.81 10.21 -6.26
C TYR A 46 8.41 11.00 -7.52
N SER A 47 7.12 11.05 -7.81
CA SER A 47 6.58 11.87 -8.90
C SER A 47 5.29 12.55 -8.47
N GLU A 48 5.27 13.89 -8.53
CA GLU A 48 4.06 14.71 -8.36
C GLU A 48 3.33 14.92 -9.70
N THR A 49 3.70 14.20 -10.75
CA THR A 49 2.99 14.26 -12.04
C THR A 49 1.60 13.66 -11.93
N PRO A 50 0.63 14.11 -12.75
CA PRO A 50 -0.67 13.45 -12.87
C PRO A 50 -0.54 11.94 -13.10
N ALA A 51 -1.52 11.18 -12.61
CA ALA A 51 -1.55 9.74 -12.78
C ALA A 51 -1.41 9.35 -14.26
N ILE A 52 -0.54 8.39 -14.54
CA ILE A 52 -0.47 7.75 -15.86
C ILE A 52 -1.80 7.05 -16.16
N GLY A 53 -2.20 7.08 -17.43
CA GLY A 53 -3.43 6.42 -17.88
C GLY A 53 -3.42 4.92 -17.56
N GLY A 54 -4.59 4.39 -17.22
CA GLY A 54 -4.75 2.97 -16.87
C GLY A 54 -4.28 2.02 -17.98
N SER A 55 -3.71 0.88 -17.58
CA SER A 55 -3.23 -0.12 -18.52
C SER A 55 -4.38 -0.75 -19.32
N LYS A 56 -4.28 -0.73 -20.66
CA LYS A 56 -5.23 -1.44 -21.53
C LYS A 56 -5.29 -2.93 -21.26
N LYS A 57 -4.17 -3.54 -20.85
CA LYS A 57 -4.12 -4.98 -20.52
C LYS A 57 -4.94 -5.34 -19.28
N LEU A 58 -5.08 -4.39 -18.35
CA LEU A 58 -5.80 -4.59 -17.08
C LEU A 58 -7.26 -4.12 -17.14
N ALA A 59 -7.74 -3.63 -18.28
CA ALA A 59 -9.09 -3.07 -18.41
C ALA A 59 -10.22 -4.06 -18.13
N GLY A 60 -9.96 -5.38 -18.18
CA GLY A 60 -10.93 -6.43 -17.89
C GLY A 60 -10.77 -7.10 -16.52
N VAL A 61 -9.91 -6.58 -15.63
CA VAL A 61 -9.75 -7.14 -14.29
C VAL A 61 -10.96 -6.77 -13.44
N LYS A 62 -11.61 -7.79 -12.87
CA LYS A 62 -12.77 -7.62 -11.98
C LYS A 62 -12.35 -7.04 -10.63
N SER A 63 -13.12 -6.10 -10.10
CA SER A 63 -12.97 -5.63 -8.72
C SER A 63 -13.30 -6.75 -7.72
N ILE A 64 -12.72 -6.70 -6.52
CA ILE A 64 -13.05 -7.62 -5.42
C ILE A 64 -14.56 -7.64 -5.12
N SER A 65 -15.23 -6.50 -5.32
CA SER A 65 -16.68 -6.34 -5.15
C SER A 65 -17.53 -7.08 -6.19
N GLU A 66 -16.93 -7.45 -7.31
CA GLU A 66 -17.59 -8.20 -8.39
C GLU A 66 -17.44 -9.72 -8.23
N PHE A 67 -16.62 -10.18 -7.28
CA PHE A 67 -16.56 -11.59 -6.95
C PHE A 67 -17.80 -11.95 -6.13
N PRO A 68 -18.58 -12.96 -6.56
CA PRO A 68 -19.68 -13.45 -5.75
C PRO A 68 -19.12 -14.03 -4.44
N VAL A 69 -19.67 -13.59 -3.31
CA VAL A 69 -19.41 -14.22 -2.02
C VAL A 69 -20.14 -15.55 -2.04
N GLU A 70 -19.51 -16.59 -2.57
CA GLU A 70 -20.14 -17.91 -2.68
C GLU A 70 -20.23 -18.66 -1.34
N ASN A 71 -19.71 -18.11 -0.24
CA ASN A 71 -19.85 -18.70 1.09
C ASN A 71 -19.93 -17.61 2.16
N GLU A 72 -20.99 -17.60 2.97
CA GLU A 72 -21.13 -16.75 4.16
C GLU A 72 -20.07 -17.07 5.23
N ASP A 73 -19.31 -18.16 5.07
CA ASP A 73 -18.27 -18.63 5.99
C ASP A 73 -16.82 -18.24 5.61
N ALA A 74 -16.60 -17.52 4.50
CA ALA A 74 -15.25 -17.39 3.92
C ALA A 74 -14.50 -16.07 4.19
N PHE A 75 -15.04 -15.14 4.97
CA PHE A 75 -14.35 -13.90 5.30
C PHE A 75 -14.09 -13.79 6.81
N GLU A 76 -13.21 -14.64 7.32
CA GLU A 76 -12.57 -14.34 8.60
C GLU A 76 -11.65 -13.11 8.43
N PRO A 77 -11.76 -12.09 9.30
CA PRO A 77 -10.89 -10.93 9.28
C PRO A 77 -9.46 -11.38 9.60
N GLY A 78 -8.69 -11.68 8.55
CA GLY A 78 -7.36 -12.28 8.67
C GLY A 78 -6.85 -12.94 7.39
N PHE A 79 -7.67 -13.06 6.34
CA PHE A 79 -7.23 -13.63 5.06
C PHE A 79 -6.22 -12.72 4.35
N VAL A 80 -4.93 -12.98 4.61
CA VAL A 80 -3.81 -12.48 3.82
C VAL A 80 -3.66 -13.42 2.63
N SER A 81 -3.96 -12.95 1.42
CA SER A 81 -3.57 -13.70 0.23
C SER A 81 -2.06 -13.60 0.07
N THR A 82 -1.32 -14.68 0.33
CA THR A 82 0.09 -14.78 -0.03
C THR A 82 0.23 -14.62 -1.54
N ILE A 83 0.67 -13.44 -1.98
CA ILE A 83 0.99 -13.18 -3.38
C ILE A 83 2.27 -13.95 -3.70
N HIS A 84 2.12 -15.07 -4.39
CA HIS A 84 3.26 -15.78 -4.97
C HIS A 84 3.85 -14.89 -6.06
N LYS A 85 5.06 -14.37 -5.82
CA LYS A 85 5.85 -13.74 -6.88
C LYS A 85 6.22 -14.85 -7.87
N LYS A 86 5.58 -14.86 -9.03
CA LYS A 86 6.03 -15.66 -10.17
C LYS A 86 7.14 -14.88 -10.86
N ASP A 87 8.37 -15.30 -10.64
CA ASP A 87 9.52 -14.88 -11.38
C ASP A 87 9.42 -15.33 -12.86
N HIS A 88 10.13 -14.61 -13.72
CA HIS A 88 9.98 -14.67 -15.17
C HIS A 88 10.63 -15.92 -15.82
N SER A 89 11.08 -16.85 -14.99
CA SER A 89 11.64 -18.15 -15.32
C SER A 89 10.83 -19.18 -14.54
N GLY A 90 9.93 -19.91 -15.20
CA GLY A 90 9.01 -20.84 -14.54
C GLY A 90 9.70 -22.05 -13.93
N GLU A 91 10.35 -21.87 -12.78
CA GLU A 91 10.90 -22.96 -11.99
C GLU A 91 10.55 -22.72 -10.51
N ASP A 92 9.80 -23.67 -9.95
CA ASP A 92 9.20 -23.63 -8.63
C ASP A 92 10.27 -23.89 -7.56
N SER A 93 10.73 -22.83 -6.88
CA SER A 93 11.70 -22.96 -5.80
C SER A 93 10.97 -23.28 -4.48
N SER A 94 11.27 -24.47 -3.97
CA SER A 94 10.71 -25.15 -2.80
C SER A 94 10.57 -24.28 -1.53
N GLU A 95 9.48 -24.56 -0.81
CA GLU A 95 9.11 -24.01 0.50
C GLU A 95 10.19 -24.22 1.57
N GLU A 96 10.62 -23.13 2.21
CA GLU A 96 11.36 -23.17 3.48
C GLU A 96 10.49 -22.50 4.55
N GLU A 97 9.95 -23.29 5.47
CA GLU A 97 9.25 -22.77 6.64
C GLU A 97 10.26 -22.16 7.62
N VAL A 98 10.14 -20.86 7.86
CA VAL A 98 10.86 -20.16 8.92
C VAL A 98 9.91 -20.02 10.12
N PRO A 99 10.21 -20.61 11.29
CA PRO A 99 9.34 -20.46 12.46
C PRO A 99 9.47 -19.05 13.05
N PHE A 100 8.37 -18.57 13.63
CA PHE A 100 8.28 -17.33 14.40
C PHE A 100 9.13 -17.37 15.68
#